data_AF-A0A6I1Q8U3-F1
#
_entry.id   AF-A0A6I1Q8U3-F1
#
_cell.length_a   1.000
_cell.length_b   1.000
_cell.length_c   1.000
_cell.angle_alpha   90.00
_cell.angle_beta   90.00
_cell.angle_gamma   90.00
#
_symmetry.space_group_name_H-M   'P 1'
#
loop_
_entity.id
_entity.type
_entity.pdbx_description
1 polymer ?
#
loop_
_entity_poly.entity_id
_entity_poly.type
_entity_poly.pdbx_seq_one_letter_code
_entity_poly.pdbx_strand_id
1 'polypeptide(L)'
;MRYLLTTGHRIPKFYNADGSIVEIELNYVDTKLVSSIDESGKLTHKQVCGTSPCIGNIWLVDSVDKSLYRLAEHDVYPYINKAAARENAKRLGLQTFKYISVP
;
A
#
# COMPACT_ATOMS: atom_id res chain seq x y z
N MET A 1 8.46 5.15 6.93
CA MET A 1 7.45 4.41 6.13
C MET A 1 6.08 5.02 6.39
N ARG A 2 5.38 5.32 5.30
CA ARG A 2 4.01 5.82 5.30
C ARG A 2 3.04 4.66 5.02
N TYR A 3 1.75 4.87 5.26
CA TYR A 3 0.75 3.79 5.16
C TYR A 3 -0.51 4.24 4.45
N LEU A 4 -0.95 3.51 3.44
CA LEU A 4 -2.28 3.64 2.87
C LEU A 4 -3.27 2.80 3.70
N LEU A 5 -4.48 3.32 3.85
CA LEU A 5 -5.59 2.58 4.46
C LEU A 5 -6.46 1.99 3.36
N THR A 6 -6.76 0.71 3.46
CA THR A 6 -7.48 -0.04 2.42
C THR A 6 -8.56 -0.91 3.02
N THR A 7 -9.55 -1.29 2.22
CA THR A 7 -10.58 -2.26 2.58
C THR A 7 -10.00 -3.68 2.68
N GLY A 8 -10.77 -4.61 3.27
CA GLY A 8 -10.36 -6.01 3.44
C GLY A 8 -10.35 -6.87 2.17
N HIS A 9 -10.84 -6.36 1.04
CA HIS A 9 -11.00 -7.08 -0.24
C HIS A 9 -9.68 -7.62 -0.79
N ARG A 10 -9.76 -8.61 -1.71
CA ARG A 10 -8.59 -9.16 -2.40
C ARG A 10 -7.90 -8.08 -3.22
N ILE A 11 -8.64 -7.37 -4.08
CA ILE A 11 -8.14 -6.15 -4.73
C ILE A 11 -8.49 -4.99 -3.79
N PRO A 12 -7.49 -4.22 -3.32
CA PRO A 12 -7.71 -3.23 -2.28
C PRO A 12 -8.45 -2.04 -2.88
N LYS A 13 -9.59 -1.71 -2.30
CA LYS A 13 -10.19 -0.37 -2.41
C LYS A 13 -9.59 0.53 -1.34
N PHE A 14 -9.42 1.81 -1.61
CA PHE A 14 -8.70 2.73 -0.73
C PHE A 14 -9.66 3.59 0.07
N TYR A 15 -9.26 3.97 1.28
CA TYR A 15 -9.97 4.99 2.05
C TYR A 15 -9.30 6.34 1.82
N ASN A 16 -10.10 7.37 1.50
CA ASN A 16 -9.63 8.75 1.52
C ASN A 16 -9.58 9.30 2.96
N ALA A 17 -9.34 10.60 3.14
CA ALA A 17 -9.25 11.22 4.46
C ALA A 17 -10.60 11.28 5.22
N ASP A 18 -11.72 11.30 4.51
CA ASP A 18 -13.07 11.36 5.10
C ASP A 18 -13.66 9.97 5.43
N GLY A 19 -13.02 8.89 4.97
CA GLY A 19 -13.44 7.51 5.23
C GLY A 19 -14.33 6.90 4.15
N SER A 20 -14.61 7.63 3.08
CA SER A 20 -15.23 7.07 1.90
C SER A 20 -14.26 6.13 1.17
N ILE A 21 -14.85 5.18 0.45
CA ILE A 21 -14.11 4.19 -0.32
C ILE A 21 -13.94 4.73 -1.73
N VAL A 22 -12.70 4.77 -2.17
CA VAL A 22 -12.32 5.14 -3.53
C VAL A 22 -11.83 3.89 -4.26
N GLU A 23 -12.46 3.61 -5.40
CA GLU A 23 -12.10 2.50 -6.29
C GLU A 23 -11.24 3.03 -7.43
N ILE A 24 -9.99 2.57 -7.49
CA ILE A 24 -9.00 3.06 -8.45
C ILE A 24 -8.36 1.83 -9.10
N GLU A 25 -8.38 1.81 -10.42
CA GLU A 25 -7.72 0.77 -11.19
C GLU A 25 -6.21 1.01 -11.21
N LEU A 26 -5.50 0.11 -10.55
CA LEU A 26 -4.04 0.10 -10.50
C LEU A 26 -3.50 -1.12 -11.23
N ASN A 27 -2.28 -0.99 -11.75
CA ASN A 27 -1.61 -2.05 -12.46
C ASN A 27 -0.96 -3.01 -11.47
N TYR A 28 -1.71 -4.02 -11.03
CA TYR A 28 -1.16 -5.08 -10.17
C TYR A 28 -0.31 -6.05 -10.98
N VAL A 29 0.76 -6.54 -10.36
CA VAL A 29 1.69 -7.52 -10.94
C VAL A 29 1.76 -8.77 -10.09
N ASP A 30 1.88 -9.93 -10.70
CA ASP A 30 1.93 -11.21 -9.95
C ASP A 30 3.30 -11.48 -9.31
N THR A 31 4.32 -10.70 -9.71
CA THR A 31 5.71 -10.89 -9.29
C THR A 31 6.41 -9.54 -9.19
N LYS A 32 7.20 -9.36 -8.13
CA LYS A 32 8.20 -8.29 -8.00
C LYS A 32 9.56 -8.85 -7.62
N LEU A 33 10.61 -8.28 -8.21
CA LEU A 33 11.98 -8.50 -7.79
C LEU A 33 12.43 -7.31 -6.93
N VAL A 34 12.71 -7.55 -5.65
CA VAL A 34 13.30 -6.55 -4.76
C VAL A 34 14.78 -6.83 -4.69
N SER A 35 15.59 -5.84 -5.04
CA SER A 35 17.05 -5.94 -4.97
C SER A 35 17.55 -5.00 -3.87
N SER A 36 18.45 -5.49 -3.03
CA SER A 36 19.04 -4.73 -1.92
C SER A 36 20.51 -5.06 -1.77
N ILE A 37 21.30 -4.05 -1.40
CA ILE A 37 22.70 -4.22 -1.02
C ILE A 37 22.76 -4.15 0.50
N ASP A 38 23.37 -5.16 1.14
CA ASP A 38 23.57 -5.17 2.59
C ASP A 38 24.80 -4.33 3.02
N GLU A 39 25.03 -4.23 4.33
CA GLU A 39 26.15 -3.47 4.91
C GLU A 39 27.54 -3.95 4.47
N SER A 40 27.65 -5.18 3.93
CA SER A 40 28.90 -5.73 3.40
C SER A 40 29.11 -5.42 1.91
N GLY A 41 28.16 -4.72 1.27
CA GLY A 41 28.18 -4.47 -0.16
C GLY A 41 27.66 -5.64 -1.00
N LYS A 42 27.09 -6.68 -0.38
CA LYS A 42 26.59 -7.86 -1.10
C LYS A 42 25.19 -7.59 -1.64
N LEU A 43 25.05 -7.78 -2.94
CA LEU A 43 23.76 -7.70 -3.63
C LEU A 43 22.92 -8.95 -3.33
N THR A 44 21.68 -8.72 -2.91
CA THR A 44 20.66 -9.75 -2.70
C THR A 44 19.44 -9.44 -3.55
N HIS A 45 18.85 -10.51 -4.10
CA HIS A 45 17.60 -10.43 -4.84
C HIS A 45 16.55 -11.27 -4.12
N LYS A 46 15.39 -10.66 -3.87
CA LYS A 46 14.23 -11.32 -3.29
C LYS A 46 13.08 -11.20 -4.26
N GLN A 47 12.73 -12.31 -4.90
CA GLN A 47 11.51 -12.40 -5.69
C GLN A 47 10.33 -12.62 -4.74
N VAL A 48 9.29 -11.81 -4.94
CA VAL A 48 8.02 -11.94 -4.23
C VAL A 48 6.94 -12.20 -5.26
N CYS A 49 6.30 -13.35 -5.11
CA CYS A 49 5.22 -13.79 -6.00
C CYS A 49 3.94 -13.94 -5.19
N GLY A 50 2.82 -13.59 -5.79
CA GLY A 50 1.52 -14.03 -5.31
C GLY A 50 0.37 -13.14 -5.73
N THR A 51 -0.81 -13.57 -5.34
CA THR A 51 -2.09 -13.02 -5.81
C THR A 51 -2.69 -11.96 -4.88
N SER A 52 -2.04 -11.71 -3.75
CA SER A 52 -2.41 -10.67 -2.79
C SER A 52 -1.74 -9.36 -3.21
N PRO A 53 -2.44 -8.23 -3.18
CA PRO A 53 -1.90 -6.93 -3.57
C PRO A 53 -0.71 -6.51 -2.69
N CYS A 54 -0.58 -7.06 -1.48
CA CYS A 54 0.57 -6.85 -0.62
C CYS A 54 1.06 -8.18 -0.05
N ILE A 55 2.35 -8.46 -0.18
CA ILE A 55 3.01 -9.66 0.36
C ILE A 55 4.27 -9.22 1.10
N GLY A 56 4.38 -9.53 2.39
CA GLY A 56 5.57 -9.21 3.20
C GLY A 56 5.95 -7.73 3.17
N ASN A 57 4.96 -6.83 3.32
CA ASN A 57 5.08 -5.36 3.22
C ASN A 57 5.42 -4.82 1.81
N ILE A 58 5.45 -5.67 0.79
CA ILE A 58 5.69 -5.25 -0.59
C ILE A 58 4.36 -5.17 -1.32
N TRP A 59 4.03 -3.95 -1.73
CA TRP A 59 2.87 -3.69 -2.58
C TRP A 59 3.17 -4.11 -4.03
N LEU A 60 2.39 -5.06 -4.56
CA LEU A 60 2.56 -5.67 -5.88
C LEU A 60 1.89 -4.85 -7.00
N VAL A 61 2.31 -3.59 -7.16
CA VAL A 61 1.95 -2.71 -8.29
C VAL A 61 3.15 -2.43 -9.18
N ASP A 62 2.99 -2.30 -10.49
CA ASP A 62 4.09 -2.05 -11.44
C ASP A 62 5.06 -0.94 -10.99
N SER A 63 4.52 0.18 -10.48
CA SER A 63 5.23 1.32 -9.95
C SER A 63 4.48 1.89 -8.76
N VAL A 64 5.16 1.95 -7.61
CA VAL A 64 4.59 2.55 -6.39
C VAL A 64 4.34 4.04 -6.60
N ASP A 65 5.27 4.76 -7.21
CA ASP A 65 5.15 6.21 -7.43
C ASP A 65 4.01 6.56 -8.38
N LYS A 66 3.88 5.86 -9.52
CA LYS A 66 2.75 6.08 -10.44
C LYS A 66 1.41 5.76 -9.78
N SER A 67 1.38 4.71 -8.97
CA SER A 67 0.17 4.34 -8.23
C SER A 67 -0.17 5.40 -7.19
N LEU A 68 0.80 5.92 -6.43
CA LEU A 68 0.59 7.01 -5.48
C LEU A 68 0.13 8.30 -6.16
N TYR A 69 0.67 8.61 -7.34
CA TYR A 69 0.21 9.76 -8.13
C TYR A 69 -1.27 9.61 -8.52
N ARG A 70 -1.66 8.45 -9.06
CA ARG A 70 -3.08 8.17 -9.35
C ARG A 70 -3.97 8.24 -8.11
N LEU A 71 -3.52 7.69 -6.99
CA LEU A 71 -4.25 7.78 -5.71
C LEU A 71 -4.46 9.25 -5.29
N ALA A 72 -3.44 10.08 -5.44
CA ALA A 72 -3.50 11.50 -5.09
C ALA A 72 -4.49 12.30 -5.97
N GLU A 73 -4.67 11.92 -7.24
CA GLU A 73 -5.68 12.53 -8.13
C GLU A 73 -7.13 12.30 -7.63
N HIS A 74 -7.31 11.36 -6.70
CA HIS A 74 -8.60 11.01 -6.08
C HIS A 74 -8.62 11.22 -4.56
N ASP A 75 -7.80 12.14 -4.05
CA ASP A 75 -7.73 12.50 -2.63
C ASP A 75 -7.34 11.35 -1.67
N VAL A 76 -6.68 10.32 -2.20
CA VAL A 76 -6.14 9.22 -1.40
C VAL A 76 -4.66 9.45 -1.15
N TYR A 77 -4.32 9.65 0.12
CA TYR A 77 -2.94 9.91 0.55
C TYR A 77 -2.48 8.93 1.64
N PRO A 78 -1.18 8.58 1.65
CA PRO A 78 -0.63 7.74 2.71
C PRO A 78 -0.45 8.56 4.00
N TYR A 79 -0.83 7.96 5.13
CA TYR A 79 -0.62 8.51 6.46
C TYR A 79 0.85 8.45 6.84
N ILE A 80 1.30 9.45 7.61
CA ILE A 80 2.70 9.61 8.04
C ILE A 80 3.28 8.40 8.76
N ASN A 81 2.44 7.63 9.46
CA ASN A 81 2.79 6.38 10.13
C ASN A 81 1.53 5.53 10.38
N LYS A 82 1.73 4.29 10.83
CA LYS A 82 0.64 3.33 11.08
C LYS A 82 -0.30 3.78 12.22
N ALA A 83 0.22 4.50 13.21
CA ALA A 83 -0.57 5.00 14.34
C ALA A 83 -1.57 6.08 13.86
N ALA A 84 -1.12 7.03 13.03
CA ALA A 84 -1.99 8.04 12.43
C ALA A 84 -3.11 7.42 11.57
N ALA A 85 -2.79 6.40 10.77
CA ALA A 85 -3.79 5.65 10.00
C ALA A 85 -4.84 4.97 10.91
N ARG A 86 -4.38 4.34 12.01
CA ARG A 86 -5.25 3.66 12.97
C ARG A 86 -6.17 4.64 13.71
N GLU A 87 -5.64 5.77 14.17
CA GLU A 87 -6.44 6.77 14.88
C GLU A 87 -7.49 7.39 13.95
N ASN A 88 -7.15 7.64 12.68
CA ASN A 88 -8.14 8.13 11.72
C ASN A 88 -9.24 7.09 11.46
N ALA A 89 -8.87 5.82 11.26
CA ALA A 89 -9.83 4.74 11.07
C ALA A 89 -10.79 4.59 12.27
N LYS A 90 -10.27 4.74 13.50
CA LYS A 90 -11.08 4.72 14.73
C LYS A 90 -12.03 5.92 14.81
N ARG A 91 -11.53 7.13 14.51
CA ARG A 91 -12.33 8.36 14.48
C ARG A 91 -13.51 8.26 13.51
N LEU A 92 -13.29 7.60 12.37
CA LEU A 92 -14.28 7.40 11.32
C LEU A 92 -15.17 6.16 11.52
N GLY A 93 -14.95 5.39 12.61
CA GLY A 93 -15.76 4.20 12.90
C GLY A 93 -15.56 3.04 11.92
N LEU A 94 -14.43 2.99 11.21
CA LEU A 94 -14.17 1.93 10.23
C LEU A 94 -13.96 0.58 10.95
N GLN A 95 -14.79 -0.41 10.62
CA GLN A 95 -14.74 -1.72 11.28
C GLN A 95 -13.75 -2.71 10.63
N THR A 96 -13.53 -2.58 9.32
CA THR A 96 -12.65 -3.48 8.57
C THR A 96 -11.71 -2.68 7.68
N PHE A 97 -10.40 -2.83 7.89
CA PHE A 97 -9.38 -2.18 7.08
C PHE A 97 -8.06 -2.94 7.15
N LYS A 98 -7.22 -2.70 6.15
CA LYS A 98 -5.85 -3.19 6.02
C LYS A 98 -4.91 -2.03 5.74
N TYR A 99 -3.61 -2.27 5.94
CA TYR A 99 -2.57 -1.29 5.69
C TYR A 99 -1.69 -1.75 4.54
N ILE A 100 -1.34 -0.82 3.66
CA ILE A 100 -0.27 -1.00 2.67
C ILE A 100 0.85 -0.04 3.03
N SER A 101 2.03 -0.57 3.34
CA SER A 101 3.23 0.23 3.56
C SER A 101 3.76 0.77 2.24
N VAL A 102 4.08 2.05 2.22
CA VAL A 102 4.72 2.72 1.08
C VAL A 102 5.95 3.50 1.58
N PRO A 103 6.94 3.77 0.69
CA PRO A 103 8.11 4.58 1.01
C PRO A 103 7.72 5.90 1.69
#